data_AF-A0A8T1Z6J9-F1
#
_entry.id   AF-A0A8T1Z6J9-F1
#
_cell.length_a   1.000
_cell.length_b   1.000
_cell.length_c   1.000
_cell.angle_alpha   90.00
_cell.angle_beta   90.00
_cell.angle_gamma   90.00
#
_symmetry.space_group_name_H-M   'P 1'
#
loop_
_entity.id
_entity.type
_entity.pdbx_description
1 polymer ?
#
loop_
_entity_poly.entity_id
_entity_poly.type
_entity_poly.pdbx_seq_one_letter_code
_entity_poly.pdbx_strand_id
1 'polypeptide(L)'
;MNLLCDIIGIIYHTPLGYLTEAEFSKVSKDSYDLTQAGFKLEWLQSKLDKVSLEKKTSEERIVELKLEVKKLVMTVTDLNSERKREKKKLKKQPTWIHAG
;
A
#
# COMPACT_ATOMS: atom_id res chain seq x y z
N MET A 1 15.01 10.44 -27.60
CA MET A 1 13.69 10.44 -26.91
C MET A 1 13.36 11.88 -26.55
N ASN A 2 12.09 12.26 -26.59
CA ASN A 2 11.64 13.61 -26.25
C ASN A 2 11.38 13.69 -24.75
N LEU A 3 12.05 14.60 -24.04
CA LEU A 3 11.95 14.77 -22.58
C LEU A 3 10.50 14.88 -22.09
N LEU A 4 9.64 15.57 -22.85
CA LEU A 4 8.22 15.70 -22.52
C LEU A 4 7.48 14.35 -22.63
N CYS A 5 7.78 13.56 -23.66
CA CYS A 5 7.20 12.23 -23.82
C CYS A 5 7.64 11.30 -22.69
N ASP A 6 8.89 11.40 -22.23
CA ASP A 6 9.41 10.61 -21.12
C ASP A 6 8.67 10.95 -19.82
N ILE A 7 8.46 12.24 -19.53
CA ILE A 7 7.69 12.68 -18.37
C ILE A 7 6.26 12.16 -18.43
N ILE A 8 5.57 12.31 -19.58
CA ILE A 8 4.20 11.83 -19.77
C ILE A 8 4.13 10.31 -19.57
N GLY A 9 5.09 9.57 -20.13
CA GLY A 9 5.23 8.12 -19.93
C GLY A 9 5.25 7.76 -18.46
N ILE A 10 6.09 8.43 -17.68
CA ILE A 10 6.22 8.17 -16.25
C ILE A 10 4.93 8.53 -15.51
N ILE A 11 4.40 9.76 -15.64
CA ILE A 11 3.33 10.22 -14.73
C ILE A 11 1.89 9.85 -15.16
N TYR A 12 1.68 9.41 -16.40
CA TYR A 12 0.36 9.00 -16.89
C TYR A 12 0.25 7.50 -17.18
N HIS A 13 1.35 6.83 -17.52
CA HIS A 13 1.31 5.45 -18.00
C HIS A 13 1.98 4.46 -17.06
N THR A 14 2.89 4.90 -16.19
CA THR A 14 3.43 4.03 -15.14
C THR A 14 2.42 3.84 -14.01
N PRO A 15 2.05 2.60 -13.65
CA PRO A 15 1.19 2.37 -12.49
C PRO A 15 1.85 2.88 -11.20
N LEU A 16 1.04 3.47 -10.32
CA LEU A 16 1.51 4.16 -9.10
C LEU A 16 2.44 3.32 -8.20
N GLY A 17 2.20 2.01 -8.14
CA GLY A 17 3.00 1.08 -7.34
C GLY A 17 4.41 0.81 -7.89
N TYR A 18 4.66 1.10 -9.17
CA TYR A 18 5.98 0.95 -9.80
C TYR A 18 6.78 2.25 -9.82
N LEU A 19 6.12 3.41 -9.60
CA LEU A 19 6.79 4.69 -9.54
C LEU A 19 7.75 4.75 -8.34
N THR A 20 8.97 5.16 -8.60
CA THR A 20 10.07 5.26 -7.64
C THR A 20 10.40 6.71 -7.32
N GLU A 21 11.02 6.95 -6.17
CA GLU A 21 11.53 8.29 -5.81
C GLU A 21 12.51 8.85 -6.87
N ALA A 22 13.31 7.96 -7.48
CA ALA A 22 14.21 8.34 -8.55
C ALA A 22 13.47 8.85 -9.80
N GLU A 23 12.32 8.25 -10.15
CA GLU A 23 11.47 8.73 -11.25
C GLU A 23 10.81 10.07 -10.92
N PHE A 24 10.32 10.28 -9.68
CA PHE A 24 9.78 11.59 -9.27
C PHE A 24 10.85 12.69 -9.30
N SER A 25 12.07 12.38 -8.83
CA SER A 25 13.20 13.30 -8.87
C SER A 25 13.59 13.64 -10.31
N LYS A 26 13.67 12.62 -11.19
CA LYS A 26 13.93 12.80 -12.62
C LYS A 26 12.86 13.67 -13.27
N VAL A 27 11.58 13.35 -13.07
CA VAL A 27 10.47 14.13 -13.66
C VAL A 27 10.45 15.57 -13.17
N SER A 28 10.73 15.80 -11.88
CA SER A 28 10.81 17.15 -11.31
C SER A 28 11.91 17.96 -11.98
N LYS A 29 13.10 17.37 -12.14
CA LYS A 29 14.23 18.00 -12.82
C LYS A 29 13.94 18.27 -14.29
N ASP A 30 13.45 17.26 -15.02
CA ASP A 30 13.15 17.36 -16.45
C ASP A 30 12.04 18.41 -16.71
N SER A 31 11.04 18.50 -15.82
CA SER A 31 9.99 19.52 -15.91
C SER A 31 10.52 20.93 -15.66
N TYR A 32 11.49 21.08 -14.74
CA TYR A 32 12.17 22.35 -14.50
C TYR A 32 12.95 22.79 -15.74
N ASP A 33 13.73 21.89 -16.35
CA ASP A 33 14.52 22.16 -17.56
C ASP A 33 13.62 22.61 -18.73
N LEU A 34 12.46 21.97 -18.92
CA LEU A 34 11.48 22.38 -19.95
C LEU A 34 10.86 23.76 -19.64
N THR A 35 10.59 24.05 -18.38
CA THR A 35 10.08 25.37 -17.98
C THR A 35 11.12 26.46 -18.24
N GLN A 36 12.41 26.19 -17.95
CA GLN A 36 13.51 27.10 -18.31
C GLN A 36 13.64 27.29 -19.82
N ALA A 37 13.33 26.27 -20.61
CA ALA A 37 13.27 26.35 -22.07
C ALA A 37 12.03 27.09 -22.62
N GLY A 38 11.16 27.61 -21.75
CA GLY A 38 10.00 28.42 -22.12
C GLY A 38 8.69 27.64 -22.34
N PHE A 39 8.66 26.35 -22.01
CA PHE A 39 7.42 25.58 -22.05
C PHE A 39 6.53 25.94 -20.86
N LYS A 40 5.23 26.13 -21.12
CA LYS A 40 4.21 26.31 -20.10
C LYS A 40 3.63 24.95 -19.70
N LEU A 41 3.98 24.48 -18.52
CA LEU A 41 3.73 23.11 -18.05
C LEU A 41 2.97 23.07 -16.72
N GLU A 42 2.13 24.07 -16.42
CA GLU A 42 1.40 24.15 -15.14
C GLU A 42 0.49 22.92 -14.92
N TRP A 43 -0.09 22.39 -16.00
CA TRP A 43 -0.89 21.16 -15.97
C TRP A 43 -0.06 19.92 -15.60
N LEU A 44 1.20 19.88 -16.04
CA LEU A 44 2.11 18.76 -15.79
C LEU A 44 2.57 18.78 -14.33
N GLN A 45 2.87 19.97 -13.81
CA GLN A 45 3.25 20.17 -12.42
C GLN A 45 2.10 19.83 -11.48
N SER A 46 0.89 20.30 -11.78
CA SER A 46 -0.32 19.94 -11.03
C SER A 46 -0.57 18.42 -11.03
N LYS A 47 -0.29 17.75 -12.15
CA LYS A 47 -0.40 16.29 -12.25
C LYS A 47 0.66 15.59 -11.39
N LEU A 48 1.90 16.06 -11.42
CA LEU A 48 3.00 15.50 -10.62
C LEU A 48 2.69 15.57 -9.12
N ASP A 49 2.23 16.72 -8.65
CA ASP A 49 1.83 16.93 -7.25
C ASP A 49 0.72 15.97 -6.84
N LYS A 50 -0.29 15.80 -7.69
CA LYS A 50 -1.39 14.86 -7.46
C LYS A 50 -0.90 13.42 -7.36
N VAL A 51 -0.06 12.97 -8.29
CA VAL A 51 0.46 11.59 -8.31
C VAL A 51 1.37 11.34 -7.09
N SER A 52 2.19 12.32 -6.71
CA SER A 52 3.03 12.25 -5.51
C SER A 52 2.19 12.11 -4.23
N LEU A 53 1.13 12.91 -4.11
CA LEU A 53 0.19 12.84 -2.98
C LEU A 53 -0.54 11.48 -2.94
N GLU A 54 -1.10 11.03 -4.06
CA GLU A 54 -1.78 9.73 -4.16
C GLU A 54 -0.85 8.57 -3.76
N LYS A 55 0.41 8.61 -4.17
CA LYS A 55 1.42 7.61 -3.80
C LYS A 55 1.65 7.61 -2.29
N LYS A 56 1.91 8.77 -1.70
CA LYS A 56 2.16 8.90 -0.26
C LYS A 56 0.98 8.38 0.56
N THR A 57 -0.24 8.80 0.23
CA THR A 57 -1.45 8.34 0.93
C THR A 57 -1.65 6.82 0.76
N SER A 58 -1.34 6.26 -0.41
CA SER A 58 -1.41 4.82 -0.64
C SER A 58 -0.39 4.06 0.21
N GLU A 59 0.83 4.58 0.34
CA GLU A 59 1.88 3.97 1.17
C GLU A 59 1.52 4.02 2.66
N GLU A 60 0.99 5.14 3.15
CA GLU A 60 0.46 5.27 4.52
C GLU A 60 -0.65 4.25 4.79
N ARG A 61 -1.59 4.10 3.85
CA ARG A 61 -2.68 3.12 3.94
C ARG A 61 -2.18 1.68 3.94
N ILE A 62 -1.14 1.37 3.17
CA ILE A 62 -0.51 0.05 3.17
C ILE A 62 0.13 -0.25 4.53
N VAL A 63 0.78 0.74 5.15
CA VAL A 63 1.38 0.58 6.49
C VAL A 63 0.29 0.33 7.54
N GLU A 64 -0.80 1.09 7.52
CA GLU A 64 -1.95 0.90 8.41
C GLU A 64 -2.53 -0.51 8.27
N LEU A 65 -2.83 -0.93 7.03
CA LEU A 65 -3.37 -2.27 6.77
C LEU A 65 -2.43 -3.39 7.19
N LYS A 66 -1.10 -3.22 7.02
CA LYS A 66 -0.11 -4.20 7.51
C LYS A 66 -0.18 -4.37 9.03
N LEU A 67 -0.40 -3.29 9.78
CA LEU A 67 -0.54 -3.34 11.24
C LEU A 67 -1.85 -4.02 11.65
N GLU A 68 -2.96 -3.69 10.98
CA GLU A 68 -4.26 -4.32 11.23
C GLU A 68 -4.21 -5.83 10.96
N VAL A 69 -3.64 -6.24 9.82
CA VAL A 69 -3.46 -7.66 9.47
C VAL A 69 -2.61 -8.36 10.53
N LYS A 70 -1.51 -7.75 10.98
CA LYS A 70 -0.68 -8.33 12.05
C LYS A 70 -1.46 -8.56 13.34
N LYS A 71 -2.27 -7.58 13.76
CA LYS A 71 -3.15 -7.69 14.94
C LYS A 71 -4.17 -8.82 14.78
N LEU A 72 -4.83 -8.89 13.63
CA LEU A 72 -5.82 -9.94 13.34
C LEU A 72 -5.17 -11.33 13.34
N VAL A 73 -3.99 -11.48 12.75
CA VAL A 73 -3.24 -12.75 12.76
C VAL A 73 -2.92 -13.20 14.18
N MET A 74 -2.50 -12.29 15.06
CA MET A 74 -2.26 -12.61 16.48
C MET A 74 -3.55 -13.08 17.15
N THR A 75 -4.64 -12.32 17.03
CA THR A 75 -5.94 -12.68 17.63
C THR A 75 -6.46 -14.04 17.15
N VAL A 76 -6.39 -14.31 15.84
CA VAL A 76 -6.82 -15.60 15.27
C VAL A 76 -5.94 -16.75 15.79
N THR A 77 -4.65 -16.52 15.98
CA THR A 77 -3.72 -17.52 16.53
C THR A 77 -4.06 -17.84 17.99
N ASP A 78 -4.33 -16.82 18.80
CA ASP A 78 -4.72 -16.98 20.20
C ASP A 78 -6.04 -17.74 20.32
N LEU A 79 -7.08 -17.32 19.60
CA LEU A 79 -8.39 -17.99 19.56
C LEU A 79 -8.29 -19.44 19.07
N ASN A 80 -7.44 -19.71 18.07
CA ASN A 80 -7.17 -21.07 17.61
C ASN A 80 -6.56 -21.93 18.73
N SER A 81 -5.67 -21.35 19.54
CA SER A 81 -5.03 -22.05 20.65
C SER A 81 -6.03 -22.35 21.76
N GLU A 82 -6.90 -21.40 22.11
CA GLU A 82 -7.97 -21.55 23.11
C GLU A 82 -8.97 -22.62 22.68
N ARG A 83 -9.45 -22.56 21.43
CA ARG A 83 -10.34 -23.57 20.85
C ARG A 83 -9.75 -24.97 20.98
N LYS A 84 -8.45 -25.14 20.73
CA LYS A 84 -7.75 -26.44 20.89
C LYS A 84 -7.74 -26.90 22.34
N ARG A 85 -7.55 -25.99 23.31
CA ARG A 85 -7.60 -26.31 24.75
C ARG A 85 -9.01 -26.75 25.17
N GLU A 86 -10.04 -26.01 24.79
CA GLU A 86 -11.43 -26.33 25.12
C GLU A 86 -11.89 -27.66 24.50
N LYS A 87 -11.54 -27.92 23.23
CA LYS A 87 -11.80 -29.23 22.61
C LYS A 87 -11.14 -30.38 23.38
N LYS A 88 -9.94 -30.18 23.92
CA LYS A 88 -9.28 -31.21 24.76
C LYS A 88 -9.99 -31.39 26.10
N LYS A 89 -10.53 -30.32 26.71
CA LYS A 89 -11.31 -30.42 27.96
C LYS A 89 -12.61 -31.17 27.76
N LEU A 90 -13.36 -30.87 26.69
CA LEU A 90 -14.61 -31.58 26.34
C LEU A 90 -14.39 -33.08 26.14
N LYS A 91 -13.32 -33.47 25.43
CA LYS A 91 -12.96 -34.88 25.24
C LYS A 91 -12.59 -35.63 26.53
N LYS A 92 -12.22 -34.90 27.59
CA LYS A 92 -11.86 -35.48 28.89
C LYS A 92 -13.04 -35.57 29.86
N GLN A 93 -14.20 -35.00 29.53
CA GLN A 93 -15.38 -35.10 30.39
C GLN A 93 -15.97 -36.52 30.33
N PRO A 94 -16.34 -37.13 31.49
CA PRO A 94 -16.95 -38.46 31.53
C PRO A 94 -18.27 -38.54 30.76
N THR A 95 -18.48 -39.65 30.05
CA THR A 95 -19.66 -39.88 29.19
C THR A 95 -20.97 -40.03 29.97
N TRP A 96 -20.93 -40.40 31.26
CA TRP A 96 -22.11 -40.64 32.10
C TRP A 96 -22.89 -39.37 32.47
N ILE A 97 -22.35 -38.18 32.22
CA ILE A 97 -22.99 -36.89 32.54
C ILE A 97 -24.19 -36.60 31.63
N HIS A 98 -24.33 -37.32 30.51
CA HIS A 98 -25.41 -37.13 29.51
C HIS A 98 -26.48 -38.24 29.51
N ALA A 99 -26.45 -39.16 30.47
CA ALA A 99 -27.29 -40.38 30.48
C ALA A 99 -28.47 -40.35 31.48
N GLY A 100 -28.91 -39.18 31.94
CA GLY A 100 -30.05 -38.99 32.85
C GLY A 100 -31.27 -38.41 32.16
#